data_AF-A0A8T9Q6S8-F1
#
_entry.id   AF-A0A8T9Q6S8-F1
#
_cell.length_a   1.000
_cell.length_b   1.000
_cell.length_c   1.000
_cell.angle_alpha   90.00
_cell.angle_beta   90.00
_cell.angle_gamma   90.00
#
_symmetry.space_group_name_H-M   'P 1'
#
loop_
_entity.id
_entity.type
_entity.pdbx_description
1 polymer ?
#
loop_
_entity_poly.entity_id
_entity_poly.type
_entity_poly.pdbx_seq_one_letter_code
_entity_poly.pdbx_strand_id
1 'polypeptide(L)'
;MVGDVNAMTFGSTAVTSWNFGRSNNGGAGIALRVGVGATNGNGAYLTAGGVWTNTSDINLKENIQPVESSQVLGLIRQLPLSRWTYKGTAGETHLGPIAQDFYRLFHLGLNETSISTIDPAGVALAGVQELAHQNDQLRAENAQLRQQLQAVQAGQTTLDARLATLERTAQLAMPVAKASR
;
A
#
# COMPACT_ATOMS: atom_id res chain seq x y z
N MET A 1 -22.84 36.82 18.67
CA MET A 1 -22.44 35.92 19.78
C MET A 1 -20.93 35.83 19.71
N VAL A 2 -20.24 36.44 20.68
CA VAL A 2 -18.79 36.26 20.83
C VAL A 2 -18.63 34.89 21.47
N GLY A 3 -18.11 33.93 20.73
CA GLY A 3 -17.80 32.61 21.28
C GLY A 3 -16.78 32.77 22.39
N ASP A 4 -16.96 32.06 23.50
CA ASP A 4 -16.03 32.06 24.61
C ASP A 4 -14.61 31.80 24.10
N VAL A 5 -13.76 32.83 24.16
CA VAL A 5 -12.35 32.68 23.84
C VAL A 5 -11.68 32.13 25.09
N ASN A 6 -11.62 30.80 25.21
CA ASN A 6 -10.86 30.10 26.25
C ASN A 6 -9.35 30.15 25.94
N ALA A 7 -8.80 31.35 25.70
CA ALA A 7 -7.39 31.54 25.46
C ALA A 7 -6.67 31.70 26.80
N MET A 8 -5.78 30.75 27.12
CA MET A 8 -4.77 30.91 28.14
C MET A 8 -3.42 31.16 27.46
N THR A 9 -2.88 32.36 27.66
CA THR A 9 -1.54 32.72 27.20
C THR A 9 -0.56 32.45 28.33
N PHE A 10 0.36 31.52 28.12
CA PHE A 10 1.49 31.29 29.01
C PHE A 10 2.74 31.91 28.38
N GLY A 11 3.13 33.10 28.89
CA GLY A 11 4.44 33.68 28.63
C GLY A 11 4.54 35.09 28.12
N SER A 12 5.78 35.47 27.79
CA SER A 12 6.17 36.77 27.24
C SER A 12 7.38 36.61 26.31
N THR A 13 7.79 37.68 25.65
CA THR A 13 8.98 37.73 24.78
C THR A 13 10.30 37.44 25.51
N ALA A 14 10.29 37.40 26.85
CA ALA A 14 11.43 37.08 27.69
C ALA A 14 11.51 35.60 28.07
N VAL A 15 10.49 34.79 27.79
CA VAL A 15 10.52 33.36 28.12
C VAL A 15 11.26 32.59 27.03
N THR A 16 12.35 31.94 27.42
CA THR A 16 13.24 31.19 26.52
C THR A 16 12.90 29.70 26.43
N SER A 17 12.05 29.16 27.31
CA SER A 17 11.46 27.82 27.13
C SER A 17 10.20 27.61 27.98
N TRP A 18 9.29 26.80 27.44
CA TRP A 18 8.16 26.21 28.17
C TRP A 18 8.33 24.70 28.18
N ASN A 19 8.19 24.08 29.35
CA ASN A 19 8.21 22.63 29.48
C ASN A 19 6.81 22.15 29.90
N PHE A 20 6.09 21.55 28.97
CA PHE A 20 4.85 20.82 29.23
C PHE A 20 5.17 19.33 29.24
N GLY A 21 4.93 18.65 30.37
CA GLY A 21 5.25 17.22 30.54
C GLY A 21 6.49 16.93 31.39
N ARG A 22 6.35 17.05 32.71
CA ARG A 22 6.82 16.01 33.65
C ARG A 22 5.76 15.87 34.74
N SER A 23 4.89 14.87 34.59
CA SER A 23 4.19 14.27 35.73
C SER A 23 3.91 12.79 35.48
N ASN A 24 4.25 11.99 36.49
CA ASN A 24 4.39 10.55 36.52
C ASN A 24 3.05 9.78 36.46
N ASN A 25 2.39 9.75 35.30
CA ASN A 25 1.35 8.73 35.07
C ASN A 25 1.81 7.73 33.99
N GLY A 26 2.70 6.82 34.40
CA GLY A 26 2.72 5.47 33.81
C GLY A 26 4.06 4.86 33.34
N GLY A 27 5.20 5.53 33.44
CA GLY A 27 6.50 4.92 33.13
C GLY A 27 7.61 5.91 32.77
N ALA A 28 8.86 5.56 33.09
CA ALA A 28 10.02 6.34 32.67
C ALA A 28 10.07 6.44 31.13
N GLY A 29 10.32 7.63 30.58
CA GLY A 29 10.60 7.81 29.15
C GLY A 29 9.46 8.33 28.26
N ILE A 30 8.42 8.95 28.82
CA ILE A 30 7.32 9.57 28.06
C ILE A 30 7.35 11.10 28.24
N ALA A 31 7.43 11.83 27.14
CA ALA A 31 7.46 13.30 27.11
C ALA A 31 6.05 13.90 27.08
N LEU A 32 5.13 13.32 26.30
CA LEU A 32 3.72 13.75 26.17
C LEU A 32 2.80 12.53 26.04
N ARG A 33 1.57 12.59 26.54
CA ARG A 33 0.58 11.50 26.44
C ARG A 33 -0.85 12.05 26.29
N VAL A 34 -1.66 11.40 25.46
CA VAL A 34 -3.07 11.72 25.20
C VAL A 34 -3.96 10.76 25.99
N GLY A 35 -4.29 11.11 27.23
CA GLY A 35 -5.15 10.28 28.09
C GLY A 35 -4.57 8.91 28.41
N VAL A 36 -5.42 8.00 28.89
CA VAL A 36 -5.04 6.62 29.24
C VAL A 36 -6.12 5.58 28.88
N GLY A 37 -7.26 5.99 28.34
CA GLY A 37 -8.35 5.10 27.91
C GLY A 37 -9.54 5.85 27.28
N ALA A 38 -10.59 5.11 26.94
CA ALA A 38 -11.70 5.59 26.10
C ALA A 38 -12.40 6.89 26.57
N THR A 39 -12.29 7.28 27.84
CA THR A 39 -12.94 8.47 28.40
C THR A 39 -12.08 9.74 28.36
N ASN A 40 -10.76 9.64 28.24
CA ASN A 40 -9.86 10.80 28.30
C ASN A 40 -8.72 10.77 27.27
N GLY A 41 -8.71 9.81 26.36
CA GLY A 41 -7.75 9.69 25.24
C GLY A 41 -7.22 8.27 25.07
N ASN A 42 -6.74 7.90 23.89
CA ASN A 42 -6.36 6.51 23.60
C ASN A 42 -5.01 6.08 24.19
N GLY A 43 -4.30 6.94 24.92
CA GLY A 43 -2.99 6.65 25.50
C GLY A 43 -1.79 6.88 24.57
N ALA A 44 -1.99 7.42 23.36
CA ALA A 44 -0.90 7.72 22.44
C ALA A 44 0.10 8.69 23.08
N TYR A 45 1.39 8.57 22.75
CA TYR A 45 2.43 9.27 23.49
C TYR A 45 3.66 9.63 22.66
N LEU A 46 4.39 10.66 23.09
CA LEU A 46 5.71 11.03 22.59
C LEU A 46 6.77 10.37 23.47
N THR A 47 7.60 9.53 22.87
CA THR A 47 8.77 8.94 23.56
C THR A 47 9.80 10.01 23.93
N ALA A 48 10.64 9.73 24.92
CA ALA A 48 11.78 10.60 25.25
C ALA A 48 12.77 10.79 24.09
N GLY A 49 12.79 9.88 23.12
CA GLY A 49 13.58 9.98 21.88
C GLY A 49 12.93 10.82 20.78
N GLY A 50 11.77 11.43 21.02
CA GLY A 50 11.10 12.33 20.05
C GLY A 50 10.19 11.64 19.04
N VAL A 51 9.89 10.35 19.21
CA VAL A 51 8.99 9.58 18.32
C VAL A 51 7.58 9.59 18.86
N TRP A 52 6.60 9.97 18.03
CA TRP A 52 5.18 9.78 18.34
C TRP A 52 4.79 8.31 18.19
N THR A 53 4.14 7.76 19.21
CA THR A 53 3.66 6.38 19.28
C THR A 53 2.14 6.37 19.39
N ASN A 54 1.47 5.95 18.33
CA ASN A 54 0.02 5.74 18.33
C ASN A 54 -0.33 4.49 19.14
N THR A 55 -1.30 4.58 20.05
CA THR A 55 -1.85 3.38 20.69
C THR A 55 -2.65 2.58 19.67
N SER A 56 -2.37 1.27 19.58
CA SER A 56 -3.04 0.35 18.67
C SER A 56 -3.30 -1.00 19.36
N ASP A 57 -3.91 -0.96 20.54
CA ASP A 57 -4.41 -2.15 21.24
C ASP A 57 -5.77 -2.55 20.67
N ILE A 58 -5.98 -3.85 20.42
CA ILE A 58 -7.27 -4.38 19.97
C ILE A 58 -8.39 -4.12 20.99
N ASN A 59 -8.07 -4.10 22.28
CA ASN A 59 -9.04 -3.84 23.35
C ASN A 59 -9.52 -2.37 23.39
N LEU A 60 -8.86 -1.49 22.64
CA LEU A 60 -9.24 -0.08 22.47
C LEU A 60 -9.86 0.20 21.10
N LYS A 61 -10.17 -0.87 20.34
CA LYS A 61 -10.79 -0.79 19.02
C LYS A 61 -12.09 -1.56 19.01
N GLU A 62 -13.05 -1.05 18.27
CA GLU A 62 -14.35 -1.66 18.04
C GLU A 62 -14.67 -1.63 16.54
N ASN A 63 -15.73 -2.34 16.13
CA ASN A 63 -16.17 -2.40 14.74
C ASN A 63 -15.06 -2.82 13.75
N ILE A 64 -14.22 -3.78 14.16
CA ILE A 64 -13.11 -4.28 13.35
C ILE A 64 -13.68 -5.15 12.23
N GLN A 65 -13.47 -4.73 10.98
CA GLN A 65 -13.92 -5.42 9.78
C GLN A 65 -12.71 -5.72 8.86
N PRO A 66 -12.71 -6.87 8.15
CA PRO A 66 -11.73 -7.11 7.11
C PRO A 66 -11.88 -6.08 5.98
N VAL A 67 -10.78 -5.83 5.27
CA VAL A 67 -10.75 -4.93 4.10
C VAL A 67 -10.53 -5.73 2.83
N GLU A 68 -11.23 -5.37 1.77
CA GLU A 68 -11.02 -5.94 0.43
C GLU A 68 -9.81 -5.27 -0.23
N SER A 69 -8.66 -5.93 -0.19
CA SER A 69 -7.37 -5.39 -0.65
C SER A 69 -7.37 -4.98 -2.13
N SER A 70 -8.14 -5.68 -2.97
CA SER A 70 -8.35 -5.35 -4.39
C SER A 70 -9.06 -4.01 -4.58
N GLN A 71 -10.08 -3.71 -3.77
CA GLN A 71 -10.77 -2.42 -3.77
C GLN A 71 -9.84 -1.30 -3.30
N VAL A 72 -9.07 -1.56 -2.23
CA VAL A 72 -8.08 -0.59 -1.71
C VAL A 72 -7.04 -0.26 -2.78
N LEU A 73 -6.47 -1.25 -3.46
CA LEU A 73 -5.53 -1.02 -4.56
C LEU A 73 -6.16 -0.22 -5.70
N GLY A 74 -7.44 -0.48 -6.03
CA GLY A 74 -8.20 0.30 -6.99
C GLY A 74 -8.33 1.79 -6.61
N LEU A 75 -8.51 2.10 -5.33
CA LEU A 75 -8.54 3.47 -4.81
C LEU A 75 -7.15 4.10 -4.76
N ILE A 76 -6.11 3.36 -4.38
CA ILE A 76 -4.71 3.84 -4.41
C ILE A 76 -4.33 4.31 -5.81
N ARG A 77 -4.74 3.59 -6.86
CA ARG A 77 -4.48 3.98 -8.24
C ARG A 77 -5.13 5.30 -8.66
N GLN A 78 -6.17 5.73 -7.94
CA GLN A 78 -6.88 6.99 -8.17
C GLN A 78 -6.38 8.11 -7.25
N LEU A 79 -5.57 7.81 -6.23
CA LEU A 79 -5.11 8.76 -5.23
C LEU A 79 -4.04 9.70 -5.81
N PRO A 80 -4.30 11.01 -5.93
CA PRO A 80 -3.28 11.96 -6.35
C PRO A 80 -2.18 12.08 -5.28
N LEU A 81 -0.92 11.96 -5.71
CA LEU A 81 0.25 12.27 -4.89
C LEU A 81 0.89 13.55 -5.42
N SER A 82 1.10 14.51 -4.52
CA SER A 82 1.65 15.82 -4.86
C SER A 82 2.87 16.12 -3.99
N ARG A 83 3.77 16.94 -4.53
CA ARG A 83 4.77 17.64 -3.70
C ARG A 83 4.16 18.95 -3.23
N TRP A 84 4.33 19.25 -1.95
CA TRP A 84 3.77 20.45 -1.35
C TRP A 84 4.65 20.93 -0.20
N THR A 85 4.47 22.20 0.16
CA THR A 85 5.18 22.88 1.27
C THR A 85 4.15 23.61 2.09
N TYR A 86 4.29 23.61 3.42
CA TYR A 86 3.40 24.42 4.25
C TYR A 86 3.62 25.90 3.98
N LYS A 87 2.55 26.68 4.10
CA LYS A 87 2.65 28.14 4.03
C LYS A 87 3.59 28.62 5.13
N GLY A 88 4.62 29.37 4.74
CA GLY A 88 5.60 29.92 5.68
C GLY A 88 6.80 29.01 6.00
N THR A 89 6.88 27.79 5.47
CA THR A 89 8.02 26.87 5.72
C THR A 89 8.92 26.70 4.49
N ALA A 90 9.57 27.79 4.08
CA ALA A 90 10.46 27.75 2.91
C ALA A 90 11.56 26.68 3.06
N GLY A 91 11.70 25.82 2.06
CA GLY A 91 12.68 24.71 2.04
C GLY A 91 12.16 23.39 2.60
N GLU A 92 10.96 23.34 3.18
CA GLU A 92 10.36 22.11 3.69
C GLU A 92 9.38 21.54 2.65
N THR A 93 9.87 20.63 1.82
CA THR A 93 9.04 19.95 0.81
C THR A 93 8.62 18.57 1.30
N HIS A 94 7.32 18.31 1.24
CA HIS A 94 6.72 17.02 1.53
C HIS A 94 6.25 16.35 0.24
N LEU A 95 6.11 15.03 0.28
CA LEU A 95 5.50 14.22 -0.77
C LEU A 95 4.42 13.36 -0.13
N GLY A 96 3.20 13.45 -0.65
CA GLY A 96 2.09 12.65 -0.16
C GLY A 96 0.74 13.09 -0.71
N PRO A 97 -0.34 12.41 -0.32
CA PRO A 97 -1.68 12.86 -0.65
C PRO A 97 -2.04 14.14 0.10
N ILE A 98 -2.93 14.92 -0.49
CA ILE A 98 -3.64 15.98 0.21
C ILE A 98 -4.81 15.36 0.98
N ALA A 99 -5.09 15.85 2.20
CA ALA A 99 -6.06 15.25 3.11
C ALA A 99 -7.46 15.12 2.49
N GLN A 100 -7.93 16.12 1.75
CA GLN A 100 -9.27 16.12 1.13
C GLN A 100 -9.42 15.03 0.07
N ASP A 101 -8.38 14.83 -0.77
CA ASP A 101 -8.38 13.75 -1.77
C ASP A 101 -8.35 12.37 -1.11
N PHE A 102 -7.56 12.22 -0.05
CA PHE A 102 -7.50 10.99 0.72
C PHE A 102 -8.85 10.69 1.38
N TYR A 103 -9.45 11.67 2.05
CA TYR A 103 -10.75 11.52 2.70
C TYR A 103 -11.85 11.20 1.69
N ARG A 104 -11.88 11.87 0.54
CA ARG A 104 -12.84 11.61 -0.55
C ARG A 104 -12.78 10.15 -1.05
N LEU A 105 -11.59 9.55 -1.11
CA LEU A 105 -11.41 8.18 -1.60
C LEU A 105 -11.64 7.13 -0.51
N PHE A 106 -11.09 7.34 0.69
CA PHE A 106 -11.02 6.31 1.73
C PHE A 106 -11.99 6.54 2.90
N HIS A 107 -12.49 7.77 3.08
CA HIS A 107 -13.37 8.15 4.19
C HIS A 107 -12.80 7.81 5.58
N LEU A 108 -11.47 7.89 5.74
CA LEU A 108 -10.76 7.61 6.99
C LEU A 108 -10.37 8.91 7.70
N GLY A 109 -10.39 8.87 9.03
CA GLY A 109 -10.07 10.00 9.89
C GLY A 109 -11.31 10.79 10.33
N LEU A 110 -11.07 11.88 11.08
CA LEU A 110 -12.15 12.65 11.72
C LEU A 110 -12.83 13.65 10.77
N ASN A 111 -12.10 14.15 9.77
CA ASN A 111 -12.58 15.16 8.82
C ASN A 111 -11.69 15.19 7.57
N GLU A 112 -12.14 15.90 6.52
CA GLU A 112 -11.44 16.00 5.24
C GLU A 112 -10.19 16.90 5.22
N THR A 113 -9.96 17.70 6.26
CA THR A 113 -8.84 18.66 6.33
C THR A 113 -7.66 18.14 7.13
N SER A 114 -7.77 16.94 7.69
CA SER A 114 -6.73 16.30 8.50
C SER A 114 -6.51 14.87 8.04
N ILE A 115 -5.28 14.41 8.10
CA ILE A 115 -4.91 13.05 7.77
C ILE A 115 -3.98 12.53 8.86
N SER A 116 -4.28 11.35 9.41
CA SER A 116 -3.38 10.71 10.35
C SER A 116 -2.20 10.09 9.59
N THR A 117 -1.09 9.82 10.28
CA THR A 117 0.01 9.05 9.66
C THR A 117 -0.30 7.56 9.58
N ILE A 118 -1.26 7.06 10.36
CA ILE A 118 -1.64 5.65 10.38
C ILE A 118 -2.50 5.26 9.18
N ASP A 119 -3.39 6.14 8.71
CA ASP A 119 -4.32 5.80 7.62
C ASP A 119 -3.60 5.59 6.29
N PRO A 120 -2.72 6.49 5.79
CA PRO A 120 -1.96 6.26 4.57
C PRO A 120 -1.04 5.04 4.67
N ALA A 121 -0.48 4.78 5.85
CA ALA A 121 0.37 3.62 6.07
C ALA A 121 -0.45 2.31 6.00
N GLY A 122 -1.63 2.26 6.60
CA GLY A 122 -2.54 1.12 6.51
C GLY A 122 -3.02 0.87 5.09
N VAL A 123 -3.41 1.94 4.37
CA VAL A 123 -3.77 1.88 2.95
C VAL A 123 -2.59 1.34 2.13
N ALA A 124 -1.37 1.84 2.34
CA ALA A 124 -0.19 1.37 1.62
C ALA A 124 0.08 -0.12 1.88
N LEU A 125 -0.04 -0.60 3.12
CA LEU A 125 0.14 -2.02 3.46
C LEU A 125 -0.89 -2.92 2.76
N ALA A 126 -2.16 -2.54 2.77
CA ALA A 126 -3.22 -3.27 2.07
C ALA A 126 -2.96 -3.31 0.55
N GLY A 127 -2.51 -2.19 -0.03
CA GLY A 127 -2.10 -2.14 -1.44
C GLY A 127 -0.91 -3.04 -1.76
N VAL A 128 0.11 -3.09 -0.89
CA VAL A 128 1.28 -3.97 -1.06
C VAL A 128 0.89 -5.45 -0.98
N GLN A 129 -0.01 -5.81 -0.05
CA GLN A 129 -0.53 -7.17 0.06
C GLN A 129 -1.28 -7.60 -1.21
N GLU A 130 -2.14 -6.74 -1.75
CA GLU A 130 -2.84 -7.02 -3.01
C GLU A 130 -1.86 -7.16 -4.18
N LEU A 131 -0.86 -6.28 -4.29
CA LEU A 131 0.14 -6.35 -5.34
C LEU A 131 0.96 -7.65 -5.27
N ALA A 132 1.30 -8.11 -4.06
CA ALA A 132 1.98 -9.39 -3.87
C ALA A 132 1.10 -10.56 -4.35
N HIS A 133 -0.17 -10.56 -3.97
CA HIS A 133 -1.14 -11.57 -4.40
C HIS A 133 -1.28 -11.61 -5.94
N GLN A 134 -1.46 -10.46 -6.60
CA GLN A 134 -1.52 -10.38 -8.05
C GLN A 134 -0.21 -10.82 -8.71
N ASN A 135 0.95 -10.55 -8.10
CA ASN A 135 2.24 -10.99 -8.62
C ASN A 135 2.36 -12.52 -8.62
N ASP A 136 1.93 -13.17 -7.54
CA ASP A 136 1.95 -14.64 -7.43
C ASP A 136 1.02 -15.29 -8.46
N GLN A 137 -0.18 -14.74 -8.66
CA GLN A 137 -1.12 -15.19 -9.70
C GLN A 137 -0.50 -15.07 -11.10
N LEU A 138 0.05 -13.90 -11.43
CA LEU A 138 0.72 -13.67 -12.71
C LEU A 138 1.91 -14.62 -12.94
N ARG A 139 2.67 -14.94 -11.89
CA ARG A 139 3.78 -15.90 -11.99
C ARG A 139 3.28 -17.31 -12.28
N ALA A 140 2.22 -17.75 -11.61
CA ALA A 140 1.61 -19.05 -11.83
C ALA A 140 1.07 -19.18 -13.27
N GLU A 141 0.33 -18.18 -13.74
CA GLU A 141 -0.17 -18.13 -15.11
C GLU A 141 0.97 -18.12 -16.13
N ASN A 142 2.03 -17.34 -15.90
CA ASN A 142 3.18 -17.29 -16.80
C ASN A 142 3.90 -18.65 -16.88
N ALA A 143 4.02 -19.36 -15.75
CA ALA A 143 4.58 -20.71 -15.74
C ALA A 143 3.72 -21.71 -16.53
N GLN A 144 2.40 -21.66 -16.36
CA GLN A 144 1.46 -22.51 -17.10
C GLN A 144 1.52 -22.24 -18.60
N LEU A 145 1.51 -20.96 -19.01
CA LEU A 145 1.61 -20.58 -20.42
C LEU A 145 2.93 -21.03 -21.05
N ARG A 146 4.05 -20.94 -20.31
CA ARG A 146 5.35 -21.47 -20.78
C ARG A 146 5.31 -22.98 -20.97
N GLN A 147 4.68 -23.72 -20.08
CA GLN A 147 4.52 -25.17 -20.21
C GLN A 147 3.66 -25.55 -21.42
N GLN A 148 2.55 -24.84 -21.64
CA GLN A 148 1.70 -25.05 -22.81
C GLN A 148 2.44 -24.75 -24.12
N LEU A 149 3.22 -23.65 -24.14
CA LEU A 149 4.03 -23.29 -25.30
C LEU A 149 5.08 -24.37 -25.63
N GLN A 150 5.75 -24.91 -24.62
CA GLN A 150 6.69 -26.02 -24.79
C GLN A 150 5.99 -27.28 -25.34
N ALA A 151 4.81 -27.61 -24.82
CA ALA A 151 4.03 -28.76 -25.28
C ALA A 151 3.59 -28.60 -26.75
N VAL A 152 3.13 -27.41 -27.14
CA VAL A 152 2.76 -27.10 -28.53
C VAL A 152 3.98 -27.19 -29.45
N GLN A 153 5.13 -26.65 -29.03
CA GLN A 153 6.38 -26.73 -29.80
C GLN A 153 6.87 -28.18 -29.99
N ALA A 154 6.77 -29.01 -28.95
CA ALA A 154 7.11 -30.43 -29.05
C ALA A 154 6.15 -31.19 -29.99
N GLY A 155 4.86 -30.86 -29.94
CA GLY A 155 3.85 -31.39 -30.85
C GLY A 155 4.14 -31.01 -32.30
N GLN A 156 4.49 -29.74 -32.56
CA GLN A 156 4.88 -29.26 -33.88
C GLN A 156 6.09 -30.03 -34.42
N THR A 157 7.14 -30.18 -33.60
CA THR A 157 8.35 -30.94 -33.97
C THR A 157 8.02 -32.39 -34.33
N THR A 158 7.11 -33.02 -33.58
CA THR A 158 6.66 -34.39 -33.84
C THR A 158 5.88 -34.51 -35.14
N LEU A 159 4.98 -33.56 -35.41
CA LEU A 159 4.22 -33.51 -36.65
C LEU A 159 5.13 -33.29 -37.86
N ASP A 160 6.09 -32.37 -37.77
CA ASP A 160 7.06 -32.10 -38.83
C ASP A 160 7.91 -33.36 -39.13
N ALA A 161 8.34 -34.10 -38.10
CA ALA A 161 9.05 -35.36 -38.27
C ALA A 161 8.19 -36.46 -38.94
N ARG A 162 6.90 -36.55 -38.58
CA ARG A 162 5.96 -37.48 -39.21
C ARG A 162 5.70 -37.12 -40.67
N LEU A 163 5.53 -35.84 -40.98
CA LEU A 163 5.37 -35.34 -42.35
C LEU A 163 6.59 -35.70 -43.20
N ALA A 164 7.80 -35.41 -42.73
CA ALA A 164 9.03 -35.75 -43.44
C ALA A 164 9.16 -37.27 -43.71
N THR A 165 8.72 -38.09 -42.75
CA THR A 165 8.70 -39.56 -42.94
C THR A 165 7.69 -39.99 -44.00
N LEU A 166 6.48 -39.43 -43.97
CA LEU A 166 5.45 -39.71 -44.97
C LEU A 166 5.89 -39.27 -46.38
N GLU A 167 6.47 -38.10 -46.52
CA GLU A 167 7.00 -37.60 -47.80
C GLU A 167 8.08 -38.53 -48.36
N ARG A 168 9.00 -39.00 -47.51
CA ARG A 168 10.06 -39.93 -47.92
C ARG A 168 9.51 -41.29 -48.36
N THR A 169 8.54 -41.84 -47.63
CA THR A 169 7.90 -43.11 -48.00
C THR A 169 7.10 -43.01 -49.29
N ALA A 170 6.39 -41.89 -49.51
CA ALA A 170 5.68 -41.63 -50.75
C ALA A 170 6.62 -41.57 -51.96
N GLN A 171 7.78 -40.88 -51.83
CA GLN A 171 8.78 -40.80 -52.89
C GLN A 171 9.38 -42.17 -53.26
N LEU A 172 9.62 -43.03 -52.27
CA LEU A 172 10.14 -44.39 -52.50
C LEU A 172 9.11 -45.34 -53.12
N ALA A 173 7.82 -45.09 -52.89
CA ALA A 173 6.72 -45.91 -53.40
C ALA A 173 6.31 -45.55 -54.84
N MET A 174 6.76 -44.43 -55.40
CA MET A 174 6.55 -44.12 -56.81
C MET A 174 7.47 -44.98 -57.68
N PRO A 175 6.94 -45.89 -58.53
CA PRO A 175 7.79 -46.71 -59.38
C PRO A 175 8.53 -45.82 -60.38
N VAL A 176 9.84 -46.02 -60.51
CA VAL A 176 10.62 -45.47 -61.62
C VAL A 176 9.98 -45.99 -62.91
N ALA A 177 9.19 -45.15 -63.58
CA ALA A 177 8.74 -45.41 -64.93
C ALA A 177 10.01 -45.53 -65.79
N LYS A 178 10.46 -46.77 -66.03
CA LYS A 178 11.49 -47.05 -67.01
C LYS A 178 10.97 -46.60 -68.37
N ALA A 179 11.44 -45.44 -68.83
CA ALA A 179 11.42 -45.10 -70.24
C ALA A 179 12.12 -46.23 -70.99
N SER A 180 11.33 -46.99 -71.75
CA SER A 180 11.82 -48.00 -72.67
C SER A 180 12.01 -47.37 -74.04
N ARG A 181 13.23 -47.58 -74.58
CA ARG A 181 13.74 -47.30 -75.93
C ARG A 181 14.24 -45.88 -76.19
#